data_AF-A0A1K1ML61-F1
#
_entry.id   AF-A0A1K1ML61-F1
#
_cell.length_a   1.000
_cell.length_b   1.000
_cell.length_c   1.000
_cell.angle_alpha   90.00
_cell.angle_beta   90.00
_cell.angle_gamma   90.00
#
_symmetry.space_group_name_H-M   'P 1'
#
loop_
_entity.id
_entity.type
_entity.pdbx_description
1 polymer ?
#
loop_
_entity_poly.entity_id
_entity_poly.type
_entity_poly.pdbx_seq_one_letter_code
_entity_poly.pdbx_strand_id
1 'polypeptide(L)'
;MKAVDNVQYIGKIDLEIYRVVTDDIRTDDVVLSDAQRKHIQESHPEDYKEFSKHLQAILKEPDYILESNKPFTAIVLKEIVTDEKKFKVILRLQTSNDPAGFMNSVITFQHVEAKRYRRYIKNAKILYQREGL
;
A
#
# COMPACT_ATOMS: atom_id res chain seq x y z
N MET A 1 22.72 7.00 20.07
CA MET A 1 21.68 7.74 19.32
C MET A 1 21.24 6.83 18.19
N LYS A 2 20.00 6.31 18.20
CA LYS A 2 19.49 5.54 17.04
C LYS A 2 19.31 6.53 15.89
N ALA A 3 19.82 6.22 14.69
CA ALA A 3 19.54 7.02 13.51
C ALA A 3 18.02 7.10 13.34
N VAL A 4 17.49 8.33 13.20
CA VAL A 4 16.10 8.52 12.80
C VAL A 4 16.07 8.14 11.32
N ASP A 5 15.33 7.09 10.98
CA ASP A 5 15.11 6.75 9.56
C ASP A 5 14.43 7.95 8.90
N ASN A 6 15.00 8.44 7.79
CA ASN A 6 14.29 9.46 7.02
C ASN A 6 13.04 8.83 6.42
N VAL A 7 11.97 9.62 6.40
CA VAL A 7 10.69 9.23 5.83
C VAL A 7 10.38 10.15 4.66
N GLN A 8 9.96 9.56 3.54
CA GLN A 8 9.37 10.27 2.42
C GLN A 8 7.86 10.25 2.57
N TYR A 9 7.24 11.43 2.47
CA TYR A 9 5.80 11.53 2.35
C TYR A 9 5.34 11.04 0.97
N ILE A 10 4.34 10.15 0.95
CA ILE A 10 3.81 9.54 -0.27
C ILE A 10 2.47 10.17 -0.66
N GLY A 11 1.62 10.49 0.32
CA GLY A 11 0.29 11.03 0.09
C GLY A 11 -0.69 10.64 1.19
N LYS A 12 -1.98 10.74 0.87
CA LYS A 12 -3.08 10.41 1.78
C LYS A 12 -3.89 9.22 1.28
N ILE A 13 -4.42 8.44 2.21
CA ILE A 13 -5.49 7.48 1.98
C ILE A 13 -6.85 8.09 2.30
N ASP A 14 -7.90 7.56 1.69
CA ASP A 14 -9.27 7.84 2.10
C ASP A 14 -9.61 6.96 3.33
N LEU A 15 -9.88 7.57 4.47
CA LEU A 15 -10.16 6.83 5.70
C LEU A 15 -11.43 5.98 5.59
N GLU A 16 -12.45 6.41 4.85
CA GLU A 16 -13.69 5.66 4.69
C GLU A 16 -13.44 4.36 3.93
N ILE A 17 -12.65 4.42 2.86
CA ILE A 17 -12.28 3.24 2.07
C ILE A 17 -11.45 2.26 2.91
N TYR A 18 -10.50 2.75 3.73
CA TYR A 18 -9.57 1.88 4.46
C TYR A 18 -10.11 1.36 5.80
N ARG A 19 -11.23 1.90 6.31
CA ARG A 19 -11.91 1.39 7.51
C ARG A 19 -12.33 -0.07 7.41
N VAL A 20 -12.47 -0.61 6.20
CA VAL A 20 -12.69 -2.06 5.96
C VAL A 20 -11.58 -2.95 6.55
N VAL A 21 -10.39 -2.41 6.81
CA VAL A 21 -9.28 -3.11 7.46
C VAL A 21 -9.36 -2.98 8.99
N THR A 22 -9.66 -1.77 9.48
CA THR A 22 -9.87 -1.46 10.89
C THR A 22 -10.48 -0.07 11.06
N ASP A 23 -11.35 0.11 12.05
CA ASP A 23 -11.90 1.43 12.40
C ASP A 23 -10.91 2.34 13.16
N ASP A 24 -9.85 1.77 13.71
CA ASP A 24 -8.86 2.50 14.51
C ASP A 24 -7.69 2.99 13.65
N ILE A 25 -7.98 3.86 12.67
CA ILE A 25 -6.98 4.51 11.84
C ILE A 25 -6.72 5.92 12.38
N ARG A 26 -5.47 6.24 12.70
CA ARG A 26 -5.10 7.47 13.42
C ARG A 26 -4.68 8.64 12.55
N THR A 27 -4.34 8.38 11.29
CA THR A 27 -3.95 9.38 10.30
C THR A 27 -4.30 8.91 8.91
N ASP A 28 -4.48 9.85 7.98
CA ASP A 28 -4.62 9.59 6.55
C ASP A 28 -3.26 9.63 5.83
N ASP A 29 -2.24 10.23 6.43
CA ASP A 29 -0.93 10.39 5.82
C ASP A 29 -0.19 9.05 5.71
N VAL A 30 0.46 8.83 4.57
CA VAL A 30 1.27 7.65 4.28
C VAL A 30 2.70 8.07 3.99
N VAL A 31 3.64 7.34 4.59
CA VAL A 31 5.07 7.52 4.38
C VAL A 31 5.75 6.26 3.85
N LEU A 32 6.97 6.45 3.36
CA LEU A 32 7.91 5.40 3.00
C LEU A 32 9.24 5.70 3.69
N SER A 33 9.67 4.84 4.60
CA SER A 33 10.98 4.97 5.27
C SER A 33 12.12 4.58 4.33
N ASP A 34 13.33 5.08 4.58
CA ASP A 34 14.54 4.69 3.84
C ASP A 34 14.78 3.17 3.90
N ALA A 35 14.54 2.53 5.05
CA ALA A 35 14.65 1.09 5.20
C ALA A 35 13.67 0.33 4.28
N GLN A 36 12.40 0.76 4.22
CA GLN A 36 11.40 0.18 3.32
C GLN A 36 11.71 0.48 1.85
N ARG A 37 12.17 1.70 1.54
CA ARG A 37 12.61 2.06 0.19
C ARG A 37 13.72 1.14 -0.27
N LYS A 38 14.75 0.95 0.55
CA LYS A 38 15.86 0.04 0.27
C LYS A 38 15.36 -1.40 0.08
N HIS A 39 14.48 -1.88 0.96
CA HIS A 39 13.87 -3.21 0.81
C HIS A 39 13.14 -3.37 -0.54
N ILE A 40 12.37 -2.37 -0.97
CA ILE A 40 11.68 -2.40 -2.27
C ILE A 40 12.70 -2.35 -3.41
N GLN A 41 13.72 -1.49 -3.35
CA GLN A 41 14.75 -1.40 -4.38
C GLN A 41 15.57 -2.70 -4.50
N GLU A 42 15.84 -3.39 -3.41
CA GLU A 42 16.55 -4.69 -3.44
C GLU A 42 15.66 -5.82 -3.96
N SER A 43 14.36 -5.79 -3.64
CA SER A 43 13.41 -6.84 -4.05
C SER A 43 12.86 -6.63 -5.47
N HIS A 44 12.73 -5.37 -5.89
CA HIS A 44 12.07 -4.91 -7.12
C HIS A 44 12.78 -3.65 -7.68
N PRO A 45 14.06 -3.77 -8.10
CA PRO A 45 14.89 -2.62 -8.47
C PRO A 45 14.31 -1.79 -9.62
N GLU A 46 13.82 -2.45 -10.67
CA GLU A 46 13.24 -1.76 -11.83
C GLU A 46 11.89 -1.12 -11.48
N ASP A 47 11.05 -1.80 -10.69
CA ASP A 47 9.71 -1.32 -10.37
C ASP A 47 9.73 -0.01 -9.59
N TYR A 48 10.59 0.11 -8.57
CA TYR A 48 10.64 1.33 -7.78
C TYR A 48 11.06 2.53 -8.63
N LYS A 49 12.08 2.35 -9.48
CA LYS A 49 12.61 3.41 -10.33
C LYS A 49 11.59 3.89 -11.36
N GLU A 50 10.84 2.97 -11.97
CA GLU A 50 9.93 3.27 -13.07
C GLU A 50 8.52 3.67 -12.58
N PHE A 51 8.03 3.04 -11.51
CA PHE A 51 6.61 3.07 -11.15
C PHE A 51 6.28 3.66 -9.78
N SER A 52 7.27 4.07 -8.97
CA SER A 52 7.01 4.68 -7.65
C SER A 52 6.12 5.92 -7.73
N LYS A 53 6.11 6.64 -8.87
CA LYS A 53 5.19 7.75 -9.18
C LYS A 53 3.71 7.38 -9.02
N HIS A 54 3.34 6.10 -9.15
CA HIS A 54 1.96 5.64 -9.03
C HIS A 54 1.53 5.37 -7.58
N LEU A 55 2.44 5.30 -6.61
CA LEU A 55 2.12 4.96 -5.22
C LEU A 55 0.98 5.82 -4.65
N GLN A 56 1.04 7.12 -4.87
CA GLN A 56 0.00 8.04 -4.41
C GLN A 56 -1.36 7.72 -5.03
N ALA A 57 -1.41 7.47 -6.34
CA ALA A 57 -2.65 7.14 -7.05
C ALA A 57 -3.22 5.76 -6.63
N ILE A 58 -2.34 4.79 -6.38
CA ILE A 58 -2.70 3.46 -5.89
C ILE A 58 -3.36 3.54 -4.51
N LEU A 59 -2.77 4.34 -3.62
CA LEU A 59 -3.25 4.49 -2.25
C LEU A 59 -4.53 5.31 -2.17
N LYS A 60 -4.61 6.40 -2.94
CA LYS A 60 -5.76 7.32 -2.93
C LYS A 60 -7.01 6.67 -3.51
N GLU A 61 -6.87 5.92 -4.60
CA GLU A 61 -7.98 5.29 -5.31
C GLU A 61 -7.64 3.83 -5.55
N PRO A 62 -7.81 2.92 -4.57
CA PRO A 62 -7.54 1.50 -4.78
C PRO A 62 -8.61 0.87 -5.69
N ASP A 63 -8.26 -0.17 -6.46
CA ASP A 63 -9.26 -1.01 -7.15
C ASP A 63 -9.81 -2.03 -6.18
N TYR A 64 -8.92 -2.67 -5.42
CA TYR A 64 -9.26 -3.66 -4.41
C TYR A 64 -8.43 -3.44 -3.14
N ILE A 65 -9.04 -3.71 -2.00
CA ILE A 65 -8.32 -3.98 -0.75
C ILE A 65 -8.62 -5.42 -0.35
N LEU A 66 -7.56 -6.20 -0.15
CA LEU A 66 -7.64 -7.59 0.25
C LEU A 66 -7.19 -7.75 1.71
N GLU A 67 -7.75 -8.74 2.38
CA GLU A 67 -7.36 -9.12 3.73
C GLU A 67 -5.91 -9.60 3.76
N SER A 68 -5.14 -9.08 4.73
CA SER A 68 -3.78 -9.51 5.02
C SER A 68 -3.77 -10.51 6.17
N ASN A 69 -2.78 -11.40 6.19
CA ASN A 69 -2.50 -12.25 7.35
C ASN A 69 -1.75 -11.51 8.48
N LYS A 70 -1.44 -10.22 8.29
CA LYS A 70 -0.84 -9.35 9.30
C LYS A 70 -1.89 -8.37 9.83
N PRO A 71 -1.90 -8.09 11.14
CA PRO A 71 -2.85 -7.16 11.73
C PRO A 71 -2.72 -5.79 11.09
N PHE A 72 -3.85 -5.08 10.95
CA PHE A 72 -3.90 -3.67 10.55
C PHE A 72 -3.10 -3.38 9.27
N THR A 73 -3.10 -4.34 8.35
CA THR A 73 -2.32 -4.31 7.12
C THR A 73 -3.26 -4.55 5.95
N ALA A 74 -3.18 -3.68 4.94
CA ALA A 74 -3.94 -3.76 3.71
C ALA A 74 -3.07 -4.33 2.59
N ILE A 75 -3.62 -5.25 1.80
CA ILE A 75 -3.08 -5.56 0.48
C ILE A 75 -3.88 -4.75 -0.54
N VAL A 76 -3.27 -3.70 -1.07
CA VAL A 76 -3.91 -2.76 -1.99
C VAL A 76 -3.53 -3.12 -3.42
N LEU A 77 -4.53 -3.26 -4.29
CA LEU A 77 -4.35 -3.54 -5.70
C LEU A 77 -4.91 -2.39 -6.55
N LYS A 78 -4.19 -2.02 -7.60
CA LYS A 78 -4.68 -1.09 -8.63
C LYS A 78 -4.09 -1.40 -10.00
N GLU A 79 -4.92 -1.26 -11.03
CA GLU A 79 -4.54 -1.14 -12.43
C GLU A 79 -4.45 0.34 -12.83
N ILE A 80 -3.30 0.73 -13.38
CA ILE A 80 -3.08 2.03 -13.99
C ILE A 80 -3.34 1.87 -15.49
N VAL A 81 -4.50 2.36 -15.93
CA VAL A 81 -4.99 2.19 -17.32
C VAL A 81 -4.02 2.81 -18.33
N THR A 82 -3.46 3.99 -18.04
CA THR A 82 -2.57 4.71 -18.97
C THR A 82 -1.30 3.94 -19.30
N ASP A 83 -0.83 3.10 -18.38
CA ASP A 83 0.44 2.38 -18.49
C ASP A 83 0.18 0.87 -18.72
N GLU A 84 -1.08 0.45 -18.74
CA GLU A 84 -1.53 -0.97 -18.77
C GLU A 84 -0.85 -1.84 -17.69
N LYS A 85 -0.48 -1.21 -16.56
CA LYS A 85 0.26 -1.86 -15.47
C LYS A 85 -0.64 -2.12 -14.28
N LYS A 86 -0.45 -3.28 -13.66
CA LYS A 86 -1.11 -3.68 -12.42
C LYS A 86 -0.10 -3.67 -11.29
N PHE A 87 -0.53 -3.24 -10.12
CA PHE A 87 0.33 -3.05 -8.96
C PHE A 87 -0.25 -3.68 -7.71
N LYS A 88 0.66 -4.07 -6.83
CA LYS A 88 0.35 -4.46 -5.45
C LYS A 88 1.17 -3.60 -4.50
N VAL A 89 0.48 -3.03 -3.53
CA VAL A 89 1.07 -2.34 -2.37
C VAL A 89 0.67 -3.10 -1.11
N ILE A 90 1.60 -3.27 -0.18
CA ILE A 90 1.27 -3.67 1.19
C ILE A 90 1.42 -2.44 2.08
N LEU A 91 0.32 -2.04 2.71
CA LEU A 91 0.23 -0.84 3.54
C LEU A 91 -0.05 -1.24 4.99
N ARG A 92 0.75 -0.76 5.94
CA ARG A 92 0.48 -0.88 7.38
C ARG A 92 -0.21 0.39 7.87
N LEU A 93 -1.38 0.26 8.49
CA LEU A 93 -2.19 1.39 8.97
C LEU A 93 -1.90 1.75 10.44
N GLN A 94 -1.50 2.98 10.75
CA GLN A 94 -1.31 3.40 12.13
C GLN A 94 -2.60 3.26 12.94
N THR A 95 -2.48 2.59 14.10
CA THR A 95 -3.54 2.40 15.08
C THR A 95 -3.18 3.01 16.43
N SER A 96 -4.13 3.01 17.35
CA SER A 96 -3.93 3.44 18.74
C SER A 96 -2.92 2.62 19.53
N ASN A 97 -2.66 1.39 19.08
CA ASN A 97 -1.71 0.47 19.69
C ASN A 97 -0.26 0.74 19.26
N ASP A 98 -0.06 1.58 18.24
CA ASP A 98 1.27 1.89 17.73
C ASP A 98 1.95 3.01 18.56
N PRO A 99 3.29 3.00 18.71
CA PRO A 99 4.01 4.04 19.45
C PRO A 99 3.79 5.44 18.87
N ALA A 100 3.97 6.45 19.73
CA ALA A 100 3.92 7.85 19.30
C ALA A 100 4.90 8.12 18.14
N GLY A 101 4.41 8.78 17.09
CA GLY A 101 5.18 9.08 15.88
C GLY A 101 5.17 7.99 14.80
N PHE A 102 4.54 6.84 15.03
CA PHE A 102 4.28 5.87 13.97
C PHE A 102 3.24 6.42 12.98
N MET A 103 3.41 6.18 11.68
CA MET A 103 2.49 6.63 10.61
C MET A 103 2.07 5.43 9.76
N ASN A 104 1.03 5.61 8.94
CA ASN A 104 0.76 4.62 7.89
C ASN A 104 2.01 4.49 7.02
N SER A 105 2.44 3.27 6.70
CA SER A 105 3.67 3.07 5.94
C SER A 105 3.55 2.00 4.87
N VAL A 106 4.17 2.28 3.72
CA VAL A 106 4.32 1.31 2.63
C VAL A 106 5.39 0.29 3.02
N ILE A 107 4.98 -0.96 3.20
CA ILE A 107 5.90 -2.08 3.48
C ILE A 107 6.58 -2.54 2.19
N THR A 108 5.79 -2.73 1.13
CA THR A 108 6.32 -3.14 -0.18
C THR A 108 5.43 -2.63 -1.31
N PHE A 109 6.03 -2.50 -2.49
CA PHE A 109 5.41 -2.08 -3.74
C PHE A 109 6.02 -2.89 -4.88
N GLN A 110 5.18 -3.41 -5.78
CA GLN A 110 5.64 -4.15 -6.94
C GLN A 110 4.65 -4.05 -8.10
N HIS A 111 5.18 -4.07 -9.32
CA HIS A 111 4.43 -4.39 -10.51
C HIS A 111 4.04 -5.88 -10.49
N VAL A 112 2.85 -6.19 -11.00
CA VAL A 112 2.30 -7.55 -10.99
C VAL A 112 1.74 -7.89 -12.36
N GLU A 113 2.15 -9.04 -12.90
CA GLU A 113 1.54 -9.56 -14.12
C GLU A 113 0.05 -9.87 -13.97
N ALA A 114 -0.71 -9.73 -15.06
CA ALA A 114 -2.16 -9.90 -15.05
C ALA A 114 -2.62 -11.26 -14.49
N LYS A 115 -1.90 -12.36 -14.79
CA LYS A 115 -2.21 -13.70 -14.26
C LYS A 115 -2.11 -13.75 -12.73
N ARG A 116 -1.07 -13.12 -12.17
CA ARG A 116 -0.83 -13.08 -10.72
C ARG A 116 -1.80 -12.13 -10.02
N TYR A 117 -2.13 -11.00 -10.65
CA TYR A 117 -3.13 -10.05 -10.16
C TYR A 117 -4.50 -10.71 -10.00
N ARG A 118 -4.98 -11.40 -11.06
CA ARG A 118 -6.23 -12.18 -10.99
C ARG A 118 -6.22 -13.26 -9.91
N ARG A 119 -5.06 -13.89 -9.68
CA ARG A 119 -4.90 -14.89 -8.61
C ARG A 119 -5.07 -14.27 -7.22
N TYR A 120 -4.58 -13.05 -6.99
CA TYR A 120 -4.78 -12.37 -5.71
C TYR A 120 -6.28 -12.12 -5.46
N ILE A 121 -6.99 -11.61 -6.45
CA ILE A 121 -8.43 -11.34 -6.35
C ILE A 121 -9.21 -12.64 -6.10
N LYS A 122 -8.90 -13.72 -6.83
CA LYS A 122 -9.61 -15.00 -6.71
C LYS A 122 -9.38 -15.70 -5.37
N ASN A 123 -8.18 -15.61 -4.82
CA ASN A 123 -7.77 -16.45 -3.70
C ASN A 123 -7.79 -15.74 -2.34
N ALA A 124 -7.96 -14.42 -2.31
CA ALA A 124 -8.01 -13.64 -1.08
C ALA A 124 -9.44 -13.20 -0.77
N LYS A 125 -9.71 -12.94 0.51
CA LYS A 125 -10.93 -12.25 0.91
C LYS A 125 -10.83 -10.77 0.51
N ILE A 126 -11.76 -10.32 -0.31
CA ILE A 126 -11.89 -8.92 -0.74
C ILE A 126 -12.62 -8.16 0.37
N LEU A 127 -11.99 -7.11 0.88
CA LEU A 127 -12.55 -6.21 1.89
C LEU A 127 -13.20 -4.98 1.25
N TYR A 128 -12.64 -4.53 0.13
CA TYR A 128 -13.17 -3.45 -0.69
C TYR A 128 -12.93 -3.75 -2.16
N GLN A 129 -13.90 -3.36 -2.98
CA GLN A 129 -13.82 -3.33 -4.43
C GLN A 129 -14.41 -2.01 -4.91
N ARG A 130 -13.71 -1.29 -5.79
CA ARG A 130 -14.22 -0.06 -6.39
C ARG A 130 -15.45 -0.36 -7.23
N GLU A 131 -16.46 0.48 -7.11
CA GLU A 131 -17.64 0.43 -7.97
C GLU A 131 -17.26 0.70 -9.44
N GLY A 132 -17.87 -0.04 -10.36
CA GLY A 132 -17.68 0.15 -11.81
C GLY A 132 -16.40 -0.45 -12.41
N LEU A 133 -15.70 -1.33 -11.69
CA LEU A 133 -14.61 -2.17 -12.23
C LEU A 133 -15.09 -3.31 -13.13
#